data_AF-A0A5P8WGB0-F1
#
_entry.id   AF-A0A5P8WGB0-F1
#
_cell.length_a   1.000
_cell.length_b   1.000
_cell.length_c   1.000
_cell.angle_alpha   90.00
_cell.angle_beta   90.00
_cell.angle_gamma   90.00
#
_symmetry.space_group_name_H-M   'P 1'
#
loop_
_entity.id
_entity.type
_entity.pdbx_description
1 polymer ?
#
loop_
_entity_poly.entity_id
_entity_poly.type
_entity_poly.pdbx_seq_one_letter_code
_entity_poly.pdbx_strand_id
1 'polypeptide(L)'
;MIADSQRKAKREKTSLPEDSLARLWIISPSASASLLEDLDVKLDLEKWSRGVYFFQKCFRAAIVAVNELPVTEETLWLRILGRGETQRTAIDELLALPESNQLRQNTLKLITNLRVIIVQQQETLTEDEQELIMNLSQAYQQWEETTKQQGVQEGVQLERRQVVENLLRFRFGSVDEELARVVDNLLQLAPDDFARFLLELSSLSREELLARFNSHE
;
A
#
# COMPACT_ATOMS: atom_id res chain seq x y z
N MET A 1 11.86 -23.47 3.19
CA MET A 1 12.39 -22.59 2.12
C MET A 1 13.70 -23.09 1.51
N ILE A 2 14.84 -23.15 2.23
CA ILE A 2 16.10 -23.73 1.69
C ILE A 2 15.99 -25.26 1.54
N ALA A 3 15.45 -25.94 2.55
CA ALA A 3 15.27 -27.40 2.53
C ALA A 3 14.36 -27.87 1.38
N ASP A 4 13.31 -27.11 1.06
CA ASP A 4 12.36 -27.46 -0.02
C ASP A 4 12.99 -27.25 -1.41
N SER A 5 13.78 -26.18 -1.56
CA SER A 5 14.53 -25.90 -2.79
C SER A 5 15.59 -26.96 -3.05
N GLN A 6 16.32 -27.39 -2.01
CA GLN A 6 17.28 -28.49 -2.11
C GLN A 6 16.62 -29.84 -2.40
N ARG A 7 15.43 -30.11 -1.82
CA ARG A 7 14.65 -31.32 -2.10
C ARG A 7 14.15 -31.34 -3.55
N LYS A 8 13.72 -30.20 -4.09
CA LYS A 8 13.29 -30.08 -5.49
C LYS A 8 14.46 -30.28 -6.47
N ALA A 9 15.60 -29.65 -6.22
CA ALA A 9 16.80 -29.81 -7.03
C ALA A 9 17.35 -31.25 -7.04
N LYS A 10 17.30 -31.94 -5.89
CA LYS A 10 17.66 -33.37 -5.80
C LYS A 10 16.71 -34.28 -6.58
N ARG A 11 15.41 -33.94 -6.66
CA ARG A 11 14.43 -34.66 -7.48
C ARG A 11 14.66 -34.43 -8.98
N GLU A 12 15.10 -33.24 -9.35
CA GLU A 12 15.36 -32.83 -10.74
C GLU A 12 16.80 -33.11 -11.21
N LYS A 13 17.62 -33.82 -10.40
CA LYS A 13 19.05 -34.13 -10.67
C LYS A 13 19.89 -32.92 -11.10
N THR A 14 19.53 -31.74 -10.64
CA THR A 14 20.20 -30.48 -11.00
C THR A 14 20.89 -29.93 -9.76
N SER A 15 22.15 -29.50 -9.88
CA SER A 15 22.85 -28.82 -8.78
C SER A 15 22.40 -27.36 -8.72
N LEU A 16 21.94 -26.89 -7.57
CA LEU A 16 21.61 -25.47 -7.39
C LEU A 16 22.91 -24.66 -7.30
N PRO A 17 23.09 -23.61 -8.12
CA PRO A 17 24.19 -22.67 -7.94
C PRO A 17 24.15 -22.08 -6.53
N GLU A 18 25.29 -21.94 -5.86
CA GLU A 18 25.32 -21.42 -4.49
C GLU A 18 24.72 -20.01 -4.35
N ASP A 19 24.75 -19.23 -5.43
CA ASP A 19 24.15 -17.89 -5.53
C ASP A 19 22.61 -17.90 -5.54
N SER A 20 21.97 -19.04 -5.80
CA SER A 20 20.51 -19.17 -5.81
C SER A 20 19.91 -19.49 -4.44
N LEU A 21 20.75 -19.70 -3.43
CA LEU A 21 20.34 -20.09 -2.10
C LEU A 21 20.02 -18.86 -1.24
N ALA A 22 19.02 -18.99 -0.36
CA ALA A 22 18.57 -17.87 0.45
C ALA A 22 19.69 -17.31 1.35
N ARG A 23 19.72 -15.98 1.47
CA ARG A 23 20.67 -15.20 2.26
C ARG A 23 19.94 -14.55 3.44
N LEU A 24 20.60 -14.49 4.60
CA LEU A 24 20.11 -13.74 5.75
C LEU A 24 20.37 -12.25 5.55
N TRP A 25 19.35 -11.43 5.75
CA TRP A 25 19.46 -9.97 5.73
C TRP A 25 19.17 -9.41 7.12
N ILE A 26 20.12 -8.67 7.66
CA ILE A 26 20.01 -7.99 8.95
C ILE A 26 19.90 -6.50 8.65
N ILE A 27 18.81 -5.86 9.09
CA ILE A 27 18.58 -4.43 8.90
C ILE A 27 18.79 -3.76 10.25
N SER A 28 19.74 -2.83 10.32
CA SER A 28 20.02 -2.05 11.52
C SER A 28 19.81 -0.56 11.24
N PRO A 29 19.11 0.19 12.12
CA PRO A 29 18.95 1.64 11.97
C PRO A 29 20.27 2.38 11.87
N SER A 30 21.28 1.90 12.59
CA SER A 30 22.66 2.37 12.51
C SER A 30 23.66 1.23 12.70
N ALA A 31 24.83 1.37 12.08
CA ALA A 31 25.99 0.52 12.36
C ALA A 31 27.22 1.41 12.53
N SER A 32 27.97 1.22 13.63
CA SER A 32 29.22 1.95 13.83
C SER A 32 30.34 1.31 13.00
N ALA A 33 31.35 2.10 12.61
CA ALA A 33 32.53 1.60 11.92
C ALA A 33 33.24 0.49 12.71
N SER A 34 33.34 0.63 14.03
CA SER A 34 33.92 -0.38 14.92
C SER A 34 33.18 -1.71 14.85
N LEU A 35 31.84 -1.68 14.81
CA LEU A 35 31.02 -2.89 14.72
C LEU A 35 31.22 -3.58 13.36
N LEU A 36 31.32 -2.81 12.29
CA LEU A 36 31.55 -3.35 10.94
C LEU A 36 32.95 -3.97 10.81
N GLU A 37 33.95 -3.36 11.44
CA GLU A 37 35.31 -3.91 11.53
C GLU A 37 35.34 -5.21 12.36
N ASP A 38 34.71 -5.22 13.53
CA ASP A 38 34.65 -6.39 14.42
C ASP A 38 33.94 -7.59 13.76
N LEU A 39 32.95 -7.32 12.90
CA LEU A 39 32.20 -8.34 12.16
C LEU A 39 32.92 -8.78 10.86
N ASP A 40 34.04 -8.15 10.51
CA ASP A 40 34.82 -8.39 9.29
C ASP A 40 33.93 -8.41 8.02
N VAL A 41 32.98 -7.46 7.96
CA VAL A 41 32.06 -7.33 6.83
C VAL A 41 32.66 -6.45 5.74
N LYS A 42 32.40 -6.82 4.48
CA LYS A 42 32.96 -6.15 3.31
C LYS A 42 31.89 -5.46 2.50
N LEU A 43 32.21 -4.24 2.07
CA LEU A 43 31.42 -3.46 1.14
C LEU A 43 31.79 -3.86 -0.29
N ASP A 44 30.80 -4.25 -1.09
CA ASP A 44 30.98 -4.55 -2.52
C ASP A 44 30.36 -3.42 -3.35
N LEU A 45 31.14 -2.36 -3.58
CA LEU A 45 30.70 -1.17 -4.32
C LEU A 45 30.47 -1.41 -5.82
N GLU A 46 30.98 -2.51 -6.37
CA GLU A 46 30.74 -2.84 -7.78
C GLU A 46 29.29 -3.30 -8.01
N LYS A 47 28.67 -3.88 -6.98
CA LYS A 47 27.33 -4.46 -7.07
C LYS A 47 26.31 -3.81 -6.15
N TRP A 48 26.74 -3.16 -5.08
CA TRP A 48 25.87 -2.65 -4.03
C TRP A 48 26.23 -1.23 -3.63
N SER A 49 25.22 -0.50 -3.20
CA SER A 49 25.38 0.85 -2.68
C SER A 49 25.99 0.86 -1.28
N ARG A 50 26.48 2.04 -0.89
CA ARG A 50 26.95 2.29 0.48
C ARG A 50 25.86 1.92 1.50
N GLY A 51 26.27 1.34 2.63
CA GLY A 51 25.38 0.88 3.68
C GLY A 51 24.99 -0.60 3.57
N VAL A 52 25.38 -1.31 2.49
CA VAL A 52 25.16 -2.75 2.35
C VAL A 52 26.48 -3.51 2.50
N TYR A 53 26.60 -4.25 3.59
CA TYR A 53 27.82 -4.95 3.98
C TYR A 53 27.60 -6.47 3.99
N PHE A 54 28.55 -7.23 3.43
CA PHE A 54 28.47 -8.68 3.33
C PHE A 54 29.44 -9.36 4.29
N PHE A 55 28.95 -10.39 4.97
CA PHE A 55 29.82 -11.30 5.70
C PHE A 55 30.64 -12.18 4.74
N GLN A 56 31.63 -12.87 5.30
CA GLN A 56 32.35 -13.93 4.61
C GLN A 56 31.39 -14.94 3.97
N LYS A 57 31.75 -15.47 2.80
CA LYS A 57 30.86 -16.30 1.94
C LYS A 57 30.23 -17.49 2.67
N CYS A 58 30.88 -18.02 3.72
CA CYS A 58 30.38 -19.12 4.53
C CYS A 58 29.11 -18.77 5.32
N PHE A 59 28.93 -17.53 5.77
CA PHE A 59 27.79 -17.13 6.60
C PHE A 59 26.53 -16.83 5.81
N ARG A 60 26.68 -16.45 4.52
CA ARG A 60 25.57 -16.05 3.64
C ARG A 60 24.62 -15.09 4.35
N ALA A 61 25.21 -14.05 4.91
CA ALA A 61 24.52 -12.99 5.61
C ALA A 61 24.96 -11.64 5.05
N ALA A 62 24.11 -10.64 5.18
CA ALA A 62 24.40 -9.25 4.90
C ALA A 62 23.80 -8.37 5.99
N ILE A 63 24.47 -7.27 6.30
CA ILE A 63 23.98 -6.18 7.14
C ILE A 63 23.67 -4.98 6.26
N VAL A 64 22.52 -4.38 6.51
CA VAL A 64 22.12 -3.09 5.95
C VAL A 64 22.16 -2.06 7.07
N ALA A 65 23.09 -1.12 6.99
CA ALA A 65 23.19 0.04 7.86
C ALA A 65 22.37 1.18 7.26
N VAL A 66 21.17 1.38 7.79
CA VAL A 66 20.17 2.28 7.20
C VAL A 66 20.65 3.74 7.15
N ASN A 67 21.36 4.19 8.19
CA ASN A 67 21.95 5.54 8.27
C ASN A 67 23.02 5.84 7.22
N GLU A 68 23.56 4.82 6.54
CA GLU A 68 24.59 4.98 5.51
C GLU A 68 24.04 4.81 4.08
N LEU A 69 22.77 4.45 3.95
CA LEU A 69 22.14 4.29 2.64
C LEU A 69 22.05 5.64 1.92
N PRO A 70 22.33 5.68 0.61
CA PRO A 70 22.18 6.91 -0.17
C PRO A 70 20.72 7.36 -0.20
N VAL A 71 20.49 8.67 -0.28
CA VAL A 71 19.15 9.25 -0.40
C VAL A 71 18.65 9.08 -1.83
N THR A 72 17.90 8.00 -2.06
CA THR A 72 17.29 7.64 -3.35
C THR A 72 15.92 7.02 -3.12
N GLU A 73 15.10 6.95 -4.17
CA GLU A 73 13.78 6.30 -4.10
C GLU A 73 13.89 4.80 -3.77
N GLU A 74 14.92 4.11 -4.26
CA GLU A 74 15.14 2.67 -4.03
C GLU A 74 15.44 2.32 -2.57
N THR A 75 16.08 3.24 -1.84
CA THR A 75 16.44 3.05 -0.42
C THR A 75 15.39 3.63 0.53
N LEU A 76 14.41 4.37 0.02
CA LEU A 76 13.42 5.10 0.81
C LEU A 76 12.72 4.19 1.83
N TRP A 77 12.26 3.02 1.38
CA TRP A 77 11.59 2.05 2.24
C TRP A 77 12.44 1.62 3.46
N LEU A 78 13.73 1.41 3.25
CA LEU A 78 14.65 1.02 4.31
C LEU A 78 14.95 2.21 5.25
N ARG A 79 15.05 3.42 4.71
CA ARG A 79 15.30 4.65 5.50
C ARG A 79 14.13 5.04 6.40
N ILE A 80 12.89 4.70 6.02
CA ILE A 80 11.71 4.83 6.89
C ILE A 80 11.84 3.97 8.16
N LEU A 81 12.56 2.84 8.09
CA LEU A 81 12.85 1.97 9.24
C LEU A 81 14.07 2.43 10.06
N GLY A 82 14.70 3.54 9.67
CA GLY A 82 15.81 4.16 10.37
C GLY A 82 15.39 4.86 11.66
N ARG A 83 16.27 5.73 12.17
CA ARG A 83 16.01 6.57 13.35
C ARG A 83 16.54 7.98 13.15
N GLY A 84 16.02 8.93 13.95
CA GLY A 84 16.43 10.34 13.93
C GLY A 84 16.28 10.99 12.55
N GLU A 85 17.29 11.76 12.15
CA GLU A 85 17.27 12.53 10.89
C GLU A 85 17.08 11.67 9.63
N THR A 86 17.64 10.45 9.60
CA THR A 86 17.47 9.54 8.44
C THR A 86 16.01 9.17 8.24
N GLN A 87 15.29 8.91 9.34
CA GLN A 87 13.87 8.59 9.29
C GLN A 87 13.03 9.82 8.98
N ARG A 88 13.33 10.97 9.59
CA ARG A 88 12.59 12.22 9.34
C ARG A 88 12.67 12.61 7.87
N THR A 89 13.87 12.64 7.29
CA THR A 89 14.07 12.93 5.86
C THR A 89 13.34 11.93 4.97
N ALA A 90 13.37 10.63 5.30
CA ALA A 90 12.67 9.60 4.55
C ALA A 90 11.14 9.74 4.64
N ILE A 91 10.61 10.18 5.79
CA ILE A 91 9.19 10.49 5.93
C ILE A 91 8.84 11.69 5.05
N ASP A 92 9.62 12.77 5.08
CA ASP A 92 9.36 13.95 4.26
C ASP A 92 9.37 13.61 2.75
N GLU A 93 10.33 12.80 2.30
CA GLU A 93 10.37 12.27 0.94
C GLU A 93 9.14 11.42 0.60
N LEU A 94 8.71 10.55 1.51
CA LEU A 94 7.51 9.72 1.34
C LEU A 94 6.25 10.58 1.18
N LEU A 95 6.15 11.70 1.92
CA LEU A 95 5.02 12.61 1.85
C LEU A 95 5.02 13.45 0.58
N ALA A 96 6.20 13.74 0.04
CA ALA A 96 6.35 14.40 -1.26
C ALA A 96 5.94 13.52 -2.45
N LEU A 97 5.87 12.19 -2.28
CA LEU A 97 5.44 11.28 -3.35
C LEU A 97 3.96 11.48 -3.70
N PRO A 98 3.54 11.23 -4.96
CA PRO A 98 2.14 11.28 -5.35
C PRO A 98 1.25 10.34 -4.51
N GLU A 99 -0.02 10.71 -4.30
CA GLU A 99 -1.00 9.89 -3.57
C GLU A 99 -1.28 8.53 -4.23
N SER A 100 -1.08 8.43 -5.54
CA SER A 100 -1.19 7.18 -6.30
C SER A 100 -0.01 6.22 -6.11
N ASN A 101 1.07 6.66 -5.45
CA ASN A 101 2.25 5.84 -5.26
C ASN A 101 1.97 4.71 -4.26
N GLN A 102 2.19 3.47 -4.70
CA GLN A 102 1.90 2.28 -3.91
C GLN A 102 2.75 2.18 -2.65
N LEU A 103 4.00 2.69 -2.67
CA LEU A 103 4.86 2.74 -1.50
C LEU A 103 4.25 3.66 -0.44
N ARG A 104 3.87 4.88 -0.81
CA ARG A 104 3.20 5.85 0.09
C ARG A 104 1.96 5.23 0.74
N GLN A 105 1.09 4.62 -0.05
CA GLN A 105 -0.13 3.99 0.47
C GLN A 105 0.16 2.82 1.41
N ASN A 106 1.10 1.95 1.06
CA ASN A 106 1.44 0.78 1.87
C ASN A 106 2.12 1.19 3.19
N THR A 107 3.05 2.16 3.15
CA THR A 107 3.71 2.65 4.37
C THR A 107 2.68 3.27 5.32
N LEU A 108 1.81 4.15 4.81
CA LEU A 108 0.80 4.82 5.64
C LEU A 108 -0.13 3.82 6.33
N LYS A 109 -0.58 2.77 5.61
CA LYS A 109 -1.37 1.67 6.20
C LYS A 109 -0.63 0.94 7.32
N LEU A 110 0.66 0.65 7.13
CA LEU A 110 1.47 -0.05 8.13
C LEU A 110 1.74 0.81 9.36
N ILE A 111 1.95 2.12 9.18
CA ILE A 111 2.06 3.10 10.26
C ILE A 111 0.78 3.14 11.10
N THR A 112 -0.40 3.09 10.47
CA THR A 112 -1.68 3.05 11.19
C THR A 112 -1.73 1.86 12.14
N ASN A 113 -1.36 0.68 11.66
CA ASN A 113 -1.32 -0.53 12.49
C ASN A 113 -0.30 -0.40 13.62
N LEU A 114 0.88 0.15 13.34
CA LEU A 114 1.92 0.36 14.33
C LEU A 114 1.47 1.33 15.44
N ARG A 115 0.81 2.43 15.08
CA ARG A 115 0.26 3.41 16.04
C ARG A 115 -0.78 2.77 16.94
N VAL A 116 -1.68 1.95 16.38
CA VAL A 116 -2.69 1.22 17.18
C VAL A 116 -1.99 0.29 18.18
N ILE A 117 -0.98 -0.45 17.75
CA ILE A 117 -0.19 -1.33 18.62
C ILE A 117 0.51 -0.53 19.72
N ILE A 118 1.22 0.54 19.37
CA ILE A 118 2.00 1.37 20.29
C ILE A 118 1.09 2.08 21.31
N VAL A 119 -0.01 2.68 20.86
CA VAL A 119 -0.98 3.38 21.73
C VAL A 119 -1.73 2.41 22.64
N GLN A 120 -1.99 1.18 22.19
CA GLN A 120 -2.67 0.18 23.01
C GLN A 120 -1.74 -0.55 23.99
N GLN A 121 -0.42 -0.57 23.74
CA GLN A 121 0.51 -1.44 24.47
C GLN A 121 1.39 -0.77 25.54
N GLN A 122 1.52 0.57 25.64
CA GLN A 122 2.44 1.15 26.65
C GLN A 122 1.99 2.45 27.35
N GLU A 123 2.20 2.46 28.68
CA GLU A 123 2.14 3.61 29.61
C GLU A 123 3.40 4.51 29.55
N THR A 124 4.45 4.12 28.81
CA THR A 124 5.68 4.92 28.62
C THR A 124 6.24 4.71 27.22
N LEU A 125 5.92 5.62 26.30
CA LEU A 125 6.56 5.68 24.98
C LEU A 125 8.01 6.13 25.13
N THR A 126 8.92 5.52 24.37
CA THR A 126 10.28 6.06 24.22
C THR A 126 10.26 7.37 23.43
N GLU A 127 11.25 8.24 23.61
CA GLU A 127 11.35 9.52 22.87
C GLU A 127 11.33 9.29 21.34
N ASP A 128 12.01 8.25 20.86
CA ASP A 128 12.01 7.82 19.45
C ASP A 128 10.60 7.48 18.94
N GLU A 129 9.79 6.77 19.74
CA GLU A 129 8.42 6.39 19.37
C GLU A 129 7.48 7.59 19.37
N GLN A 130 7.66 8.53 20.32
CA GLN A 130 6.91 9.78 20.36
C GLN A 130 7.20 10.64 19.13
N GLU A 131 8.47 10.78 18.77
CA GLU A 131 8.88 11.57 17.61
C GLU A 131 8.35 10.98 16.31
N LEU A 132 8.41 9.65 16.16
CA LEU A 132 7.84 8.93 15.02
C LEU A 132 6.33 9.16 14.91
N ILE A 133 5.60 9.04 16.03
CA ILE A 133 4.16 9.31 16.06
C ILE A 133 3.86 10.77 15.71
N MET A 134 4.60 11.73 16.26
CA MET A 134 4.39 13.16 16.01
C MET A 134 4.66 13.53 14.55
N ASN A 135 5.78 13.11 13.98
CA ASN A 135 6.15 13.40 12.59
C ASN A 135 5.13 12.80 11.60
N LEU A 136 4.58 11.62 11.92
CA LEU A 136 3.59 10.94 11.09
C LEU A 136 2.15 11.43 11.31
N SER A 137 1.87 12.19 12.37
CA SER A 137 0.51 12.56 12.78
C SER A 137 -0.21 13.43 11.73
N GLN A 138 0.45 14.43 11.16
CA GLN A 138 -0.20 15.34 10.21
C GLN A 138 -0.51 14.66 8.87
N ALA A 139 0.47 13.93 8.33
CA ALA A 139 0.28 13.16 7.11
C ALA A 139 -0.78 12.06 7.25
N TYR A 140 -0.81 11.40 8.40
CA TYR A 140 -1.82 10.41 8.73
C TYR A 140 -3.21 11.04 8.82
N GLN A 141 -3.37 12.19 9.50
CA GLN A 141 -4.66 12.88 9.59
C GLN A 141 -5.22 13.23 8.21
N GLN A 142 -4.37 13.75 7.32
CA GLN A 142 -4.77 14.06 5.95
C GLN A 142 -5.15 12.79 5.18
N TRP A 143 -4.36 11.72 5.29
CA TRP A 143 -4.65 10.45 4.63
C TRP A 143 -5.94 9.80 5.16
N GLU A 144 -6.18 9.85 6.48
CA GLU A 144 -7.40 9.33 7.10
C GLU A 144 -8.63 10.10 6.63
N GLU A 145 -8.55 11.43 6.57
CA GLU A 145 -9.63 12.27 6.09
C GLU A 145 -9.94 12.02 4.60
N THR A 146 -8.92 11.98 3.73
CA THR A 146 -9.09 11.66 2.31
C THR A 146 -9.64 10.25 2.11
N THR A 147 -9.12 9.25 2.82
CA THR A 147 -9.58 7.85 2.72
C THR A 147 -11.02 7.71 3.21
N LYS A 148 -11.38 8.43 4.28
CA LYS A 148 -12.75 8.45 4.80
C LYS A 148 -13.71 9.12 3.81
N GLN A 149 -13.31 10.25 3.22
CA GLN A 149 -14.11 10.92 2.19
C GLN A 149 -14.31 10.02 0.96
N GLN A 150 -13.26 9.36 0.48
CA GLN A 150 -13.34 8.39 -0.62
C GLN A 150 -14.27 7.23 -0.26
N GLY A 151 -14.10 6.62 0.93
CA GLY A 151 -14.97 5.53 1.39
C GLY A 151 -16.44 5.93 1.54
N VAL A 152 -16.72 7.17 1.96
CA VAL A 152 -18.09 7.71 1.97
C VAL A 152 -18.64 7.84 0.55
N GLN A 153 -17.86 8.39 -0.37
CA GLN A 153 -18.28 8.54 -1.77
C GLN A 153 -18.52 7.19 -2.45
N GLU A 154 -17.61 6.23 -2.28
CA GLU A 154 -17.75 4.87 -2.78
C GLU A 154 -18.97 4.18 -2.17
N GLY A 155 -19.20 4.33 -0.87
CA GLY A 155 -20.36 3.78 -0.18
C GLY A 155 -21.68 4.34 -0.71
N VAL A 156 -21.76 5.66 -0.94
CA VAL A 156 -22.93 6.31 -1.55
C VAL A 156 -23.16 5.81 -2.98
N GLN A 157 -22.09 5.67 -3.78
CA GLN A 157 -22.21 5.16 -5.15
C GLN A 157 -22.67 3.70 -5.19
N LEU A 158 -22.14 2.86 -4.30
CA LEU A 158 -22.54 1.46 -4.18
C LEU A 158 -24.01 1.34 -3.73
N GLU A 159 -24.42 2.13 -2.74
CA GLU A 159 -25.81 2.15 -2.28
C GLU A 159 -26.75 2.61 -3.40
N ARG A 160 -26.42 3.70 -4.10
CA ARG A 160 -27.20 4.18 -5.26
C ARG A 160 -27.35 3.10 -6.31
N ARG A 161 -26.27 2.40 -6.65
CA ARG A 161 -26.29 1.28 -7.61
C ARG A 161 -27.27 0.22 -7.14
N GLN A 162 -27.12 -0.21 -5.89
CA GLN A 162 -27.94 -1.27 -5.32
C GLN A 162 -29.42 -0.90 -5.26
N VAL A 163 -29.75 0.36 -4.93
CA VAL A 163 -31.12 0.88 -4.94
C VAL A 163 -31.70 0.82 -6.35
N VAL A 164 -30.98 1.31 -7.36
CA VAL A 164 -31.46 1.30 -8.75
C VAL A 164 -31.63 -0.14 -9.25
N GLU A 165 -30.64 -1.01 -9.05
CA GLU A 165 -30.72 -2.41 -9.47
C GLU A 165 -31.88 -3.15 -8.81
N ASN A 166 -32.13 -2.92 -7.52
CA ASN A 166 -33.26 -3.51 -6.81
C ASN A 166 -34.61 -3.00 -7.34
N LEU A 167 -34.72 -1.70 -7.63
CA LEU A 167 -35.93 -1.11 -8.21
C LEU A 167 -36.21 -1.64 -9.62
N LEU A 168 -35.18 -1.72 -10.46
CA LEU A 168 -35.29 -2.28 -11.81
C LEU A 168 -35.68 -3.76 -11.77
N ARG A 169 -35.08 -4.54 -10.86
CA ARG A 169 -35.44 -5.95 -10.65
C ARG A 169 -36.89 -6.10 -10.16
N PHE A 170 -37.34 -5.23 -9.25
CA PHE A 170 -38.72 -5.25 -8.76
C PHE A 170 -39.73 -4.91 -9.86
N ARG A 171 -39.43 -3.93 -10.72
CA ARG A 171 -40.34 -3.53 -11.81
C ARG A 171 -40.31 -4.45 -13.03
N PHE A 172 -39.12 -4.91 -13.43
CA PHE A 172 -38.91 -5.59 -14.70
C PHE A 172 -38.52 -7.06 -14.54
N GLY A 173 -38.46 -7.57 -13.32
CA GLY A 173 -38.13 -8.96 -12.99
C GLY A 173 -36.63 -9.23 -12.90
N SER A 174 -35.85 -8.80 -13.89
CA SER A 174 -34.39 -8.98 -13.93
C SER A 174 -33.67 -7.76 -14.48
N VAL A 175 -32.41 -7.58 -14.06
CA VAL A 175 -31.49 -6.60 -14.66
C VAL A 175 -30.61 -7.36 -15.64
N ASP A 176 -30.83 -7.14 -16.93
CA ASP A 176 -29.99 -7.66 -18.01
C ASP A 176 -28.84 -6.70 -18.32
N GLU A 177 -28.02 -7.06 -19.30
CA GLU A 177 -26.83 -6.28 -19.68
C GLU A 177 -27.18 -4.87 -20.21
N GLU A 178 -28.35 -4.70 -20.83
CA GLU A 178 -28.84 -3.40 -21.29
C GLU A 178 -29.23 -2.51 -20.11
N LEU A 179 -29.99 -3.05 -19.14
CA LEU A 179 -30.35 -2.32 -17.93
C LEU A 179 -29.12 -2.02 -17.07
N ALA A 180 -28.12 -2.91 -17.01
CA ALA A 180 -26.87 -2.67 -16.29
C ALA A 180 -26.11 -1.44 -16.82
N ARG A 181 -26.06 -1.26 -18.16
CA ARG A 181 -25.47 -0.05 -18.77
C ARG A 181 -26.24 1.21 -18.42
N VAL A 182 -27.58 1.12 -18.36
CA VAL A 182 -28.40 2.25 -17.90
C VAL A 182 -28.09 2.59 -16.44
N VAL A 183 -27.89 1.60 -15.57
CA VAL A 183 -27.44 1.83 -14.19
C VAL A 183 -26.11 2.58 -14.15
N ASP A 184 -25.12 2.19 -14.97
CA ASP A 184 -23.84 2.89 -15.03
C ASP A 184 -23.97 4.36 -15.42
N ASN A 185 -24.80 4.66 -16.42
CA ASN A 185 -25.07 6.04 -16.85
C ASN A 185 -25.84 6.85 -15.78
N LEU A 186 -26.77 6.21 -15.07
CA LEU A 186 -27.53 6.85 -13.99
C LEU A 186 -26.66 7.24 -12.79
N LEU A 187 -25.64 6.45 -12.48
CA LEU A 187 -24.73 6.71 -11.36
C LEU A 187 -23.81 7.93 -11.61
N GLN A 188 -23.67 8.34 -12.87
CA GLN A 188 -22.93 9.55 -13.25
C GLN A 188 -23.76 10.83 -13.10
N LEU A 189 -25.07 10.73 -12.85
CA LEU A 189 -25.93 11.90 -12.68
C LEU A 189 -25.65 12.64 -11.37
N ALA A 190 -25.85 13.95 -11.40
CA ALA A 190 -25.83 14.78 -10.20
C ALA A 190 -26.92 14.32 -9.20
N PRO A 191 -26.74 14.54 -7.89
CA PRO A 191 -27.68 14.08 -6.85
C PRO A 191 -29.14 14.49 -7.09
N ASP A 192 -29.38 15.71 -7.56
CA ASP A 192 -30.72 16.23 -7.80
C ASP A 192 -31.40 15.54 -9.00
N ASP A 193 -30.65 15.30 -10.07
CA ASP A 193 -31.15 14.61 -11.26
C ASP A 193 -31.40 13.13 -10.99
N PHE A 194 -30.54 12.51 -10.16
CA PHE A 194 -30.75 11.16 -9.67
C PHE A 194 -32.05 11.05 -8.84
N ALA A 195 -32.30 11.98 -7.92
CA ALA A 195 -33.53 11.98 -7.11
C ALA A 195 -34.80 12.20 -7.96
N ARG A 196 -34.74 13.11 -8.94
CA ARG A 196 -35.83 13.32 -9.91
C ARG A 196 -36.09 12.05 -10.72
N PHE A 197 -35.03 11.41 -11.21
CA PHE A 197 -35.15 10.17 -11.96
C PHE A 197 -35.79 9.06 -11.13
N LEU A 198 -35.45 8.89 -9.85
CA LEU A 198 -36.08 7.88 -8.99
C LEU A 198 -37.60 8.07 -8.86
N LEU A 199 -38.08 9.32 -8.85
CA LEU A 199 -39.52 9.63 -8.84
C LEU A 199 -40.17 9.31 -10.19
N GLU A 200 -39.52 9.71 -11.29
CA GLU A 200 -39.98 9.44 -12.65
C GLU A 200 -39.97 7.95 -12.99
N LEU A 201 -39.08 7.16 -12.38
CA LEU A 201 -38.93 5.73 -12.64
C LEU A 201 -40.24 4.96 -12.45
N SER A 202 -41.12 5.44 -11.57
CA SER A 202 -42.44 4.87 -11.34
C SER A 202 -43.38 4.98 -12.56
N SER A 203 -43.17 5.96 -13.44
CA SER A 203 -44.00 6.23 -14.62
C SER A 203 -43.37 5.84 -15.96
N LEU A 204 -42.07 5.57 -16.01
CA LEU A 204 -41.38 5.16 -17.25
C LEU A 204 -41.58 3.67 -17.59
N SER A 205 -41.79 3.30 -18.85
CA SER A 205 -41.69 1.90 -19.29
C SER A 205 -40.23 1.43 -19.41
N ARG A 206 -40.01 0.13 -19.66
CA ARG A 206 -38.65 -0.40 -19.90
C ARG A 206 -38.06 0.18 -21.18
N GLU A 207 -38.86 0.25 -22.24
CA GLU A 207 -38.46 0.72 -23.56
C GLU A 207 -38.15 2.22 -23.55
N GLU A 208 -38.94 3.02 -22.81
CA GLU A 208 -38.70 4.46 -22.65
C GLU A 208 -37.43 4.74 -21.83
N LEU A 209 -37.17 3.91 -20.81
CA LEU A 209 -35.96 3.99 -19.99
C LEU A 209 -34.71 3.66 -20.81
N LEU A 210 -34.76 2.60 -21.63
CA LEU A 210 -33.69 2.27 -22.55
C LEU A 210 -33.51 3.37 -23.61
N ALA A 211 -34.59 3.89 -24.19
CA ALA A 211 -34.52 4.95 -25.19
C ALA A 211 -33.83 6.22 -24.65
N ARG A 212 -34.06 6.58 -23.38
CA ARG A 212 -33.51 7.79 -22.75
C ARG A 212 -32.01 7.71 -22.45
N PHE A 213 -31.50 6.50 -22.17
CA PHE A 213 -30.10 6.31 -21.76
C PHE A 213 -29.23 5.59 -22.80
N ASN A 214 -29.83 5.01 -23.84
CA ASN A 214 -29.12 4.49 -25.02
C ASN A 214 -29.08 5.49 -26.19
N SER A 215 -29.81 6.62 -26.14
CA SER A 215 -29.76 7.65 -27.18
C SER A 215 -28.59 8.64 -27.07
N HIS A 216 -27.70 8.44 -26.09
CA HIS A 216 -26.44 9.17 -25.97
C HIS A 216 -25.30 8.27 -26.49
N GLU A 217 -25.28 8.08 -27.80
CA GLU A 217 -24.12 7.60 -28.57
C GLU A 217 -23.62 8.75 -29.48
#